data_AF-A0A7K0ZZW5-F1
#
_entry.id   AF-A0A7K0ZZW5-F1
#
_cell.length_a   1.000
_cell.length_b   1.000
_cell.length_c   1.000
_cell.angle_alpha   90.00
_cell.angle_beta   90.00
_cell.angle_gamma   90.00
#
_symmetry.space_group_name_H-M   'P 1'
#
loop_
_entity.id
_entity.type
_entity.pdbx_description
1 polymer ?
#
loop_
_entity_poly.entity_id
_entity_poly.type
_entity_poly.pdbx_seq_one_letter_code
_entity_poly.pdbx_strand_id
1 'polypeptide(L)'
;MTYLRYVALGDSFTEGVGDPDDARPNGLRGWADRVAEVLGAQDPGFGYANLAIRGRKLDAILDEQVDAALALRPDLVTIYAGANDILRPR
;
A
#
# COMPACT_ATOMS: atom_id res chain seq x y z
N MET A 1 15.74 2.17 14.59
CA MET A 1 14.52 3.01 14.49
C MET A 1 13.36 2.05 14.35
N THR A 2 12.32 2.21 15.16
CA THR A 2 11.11 1.39 15.08
C THR A 2 10.02 2.21 14.41
N TYR A 3 9.42 1.68 13.35
CA TYR A 3 8.25 2.27 12.71
C TYR A 3 7.00 1.77 13.44
N LEU A 4 6.02 2.64 13.66
CA LEU A 4 4.77 2.29 14.35
C LEU A 4 3.55 2.40 13.44
N ARG A 5 3.60 3.19 12.37
CA ARG A 5 2.46 3.43 11.48
C ARG A 5 2.93 3.47 10.04
N TYR A 6 2.72 2.33 9.38
CA TYR A 6 3.07 2.12 7.98
C TYR A 6 1.85 2.32 7.08
N VAL A 7 1.99 3.14 6.04
CA VAL A 7 0.97 3.29 5.00
C VAL A 7 1.57 2.98 3.62
N ALA A 8 0.95 2.06 2.90
CA ALA A 8 1.34 1.67 1.55
C ALA A 8 0.43 2.34 0.50
N LEU A 9 1.04 2.99 -0.51
CA LEU A 9 0.37 3.66 -1.61
C LEU A 9 0.73 3.00 -2.95
N GLY A 10 -0.19 3.06 -3.91
CA GLY A 10 0.11 2.62 -5.27
C GLY A 10 -1.07 2.08 -6.06
N ASP A 11 -0.72 1.17 -6.97
CA ASP A 11 -1.65 0.51 -7.89
C ASP A 11 -1.88 -0.98 -7.52
N SER A 12 -2.29 -1.79 -8.49
CA SER A 12 -2.50 -3.24 -8.36
C SER A 12 -1.32 -3.99 -7.73
N PHE A 13 -0.08 -3.55 -7.97
CA PHE A 13 1.08 -4.23 -7.42
C PHE A 13 1.15 -4.04 -5.90
N THR A 14 0.88 -2.83 -5.41
CA THR A 14 0.78 -2.55 -3.97
C THR A 14 -0.49 -3.13 -3.36
N GLU A 15 -1.62 -3.13 -4.09
CA GLU A 15 -2.88 -3.78 -3.67
C GLU A 15 -2.67 -5.29 -3.38
N GLY A 16 -1.73 -5.92 -4.08
CA GLY A 16 -1.31 -7.30 -3.86
C GLY A 16 -1.66 -8.27 -4.99
N VAL A 17 -2.02 -7.76 -6.16
CA VAL A 17 -2.32 -8.59 -7.35
C VAL A 17 -1.13 -9.49 -7.67
N GLY A 18 -1.39 -10.80 -7.73
CA GLY A 18 -0.38 -11.84 -7.94
C GLY A 18 -0.09 -12.72 -6.71
N ASP A 19 -0.64 -12.38 -5.54
CA ASP A 19 -0.51 -13.17 -4.30
C ASP A 19 -1.90 -13.36 -3.64
N PRO A 20 -2.74 -14.27 -4.17
CA PRO A 20 -4.10 -14.48 -3.68
C PRO A 20 -4.12 -15.11 -2.28
N ASP A 21 -5.02 -14.62 -1.43
CA ASP A 21 -5.21 -15.10 -0.06
C ASP A 21 -6.67 -14.85 0.38
N ASP A 22 -7.49 -15.90 0.40
CA ASP A 22 -8.91 -15.83 0.76
C ASP A 22 -9.16 -15.41 2.22
N ALA A 23 -8.12 -15.43 3.08
CA ALA A 23 -8.24 -14.93 4.44
C ALA A 23 -8.23 -13.39 4.50
N ARG A 24 -7.89 -12.69 3.41
CA ARG A 24 -7.81 -11.23 3.34
C ARG A 24 -9.13 -10.64 2.86
N PRO A 25 -9.55 -9.46 3.36
CA PRO A 25 -10.81 -8.83 2.96
C PRO A 25 -10.94 -8.56 1.45
N ASN A 26 -9.82 -8.25 0.79
CA ASN A 26 -9.74 -8.02 -0.65
C ASN A 26 -9.26 -9.27 -1.43
N GLY A 27 -9.09 -10.41 -0.76
CA GLY A 27 -8.62 -11.66 -1.37
C GLY A 27 -7.15 -11.64 -1.81
N LEU A 28 -6.37 -10.65 -1.40
CA LEU A 28 -4.98 -10.46 -1.82
C LEU A 28 -4.10 -10.16 -0.60
N ARG A 29 -2.90 -10.74 -0.55
CA ARG A 29 -1.91 -10.43 0.47
C ARG A 29 -0.88 -9.43 -0.06
N GLY A 30 -0.16 -9.81 -1.11
CA GLY A 30 0.79 -8.92 -1.76
C GLY A 30 2.05 -8.62 -0.95
N TRP A 31 2.94 -7.85 -1.56
CA TRP A 31 4.23 -7.51 -0.96
C TRP A 31 4.07 -6.55 0.23
N ALA A 32 3.13 -5.61 0.17
CA ALA A 32 2.94 -4.60 1.21
C ALA A 32 2.48 -5.22 2.53
N ASP A 33 1.54 -6.17 2.50
CA ASP A 33 1.11 -6.89 3.71
C ASP A 33 2.23 -7.74 4.29
N ARG A 34 3.03 -8.41 3.45
CA ARG A 34 4.19 -9.19 3.92
C ARG A 34 5.22 -8.31 4.64
N VAL A 35 5.47 -7.10 4.14
CA VAL A 35 6.33 -6.13 4.84
C VAL A 35 5.70 -5.72 6.16
N ALA A 36 4.40 -5.41 6.17
CA ALA A 36 3.67 -5.02 7.37
C ALA A 36 3.68 -6.11 8.45
N GLU A 37 3.55 -7.38 8.08
CA GLU A 37 3.62 -8.52 9.01
C GLU A 37 4.99 -8.64 9.68
N VAL A 38 6.07 -8.46 8.92
CA VAL A 38 7.45 -8.52 9.46
C VAL A 38 7.73 -7.33 10.39
N LEU A 39 7.25 -6.14 10.04
CA LEU A 39 7.39 -4.95 10.90
C LEU A 39 6.53 -5.07 12.16
N GLY A 40 5.27 -5.50 12.02
CA GLY A 40 4.31 -5.64 13.11
C GLY A 40 4.63 -6.77 14.08
N ALA A 41 5.42 -7.76 13.68
CA ALA A 41 5.90 -8.81 14.59
C ALA A 41 6.76 -8.27 15.75
N GLN A 42 7.28 -7.05 15.64
CA GLN A 42 8.16 -6.43 16.63
C GLN A 42 7.40 -5.61 17.69
N ASP A 43 6.18 -5.14 17.38
CA ASP A 43 5.40 -4.28 18.25
C ASP A 43 3.89 -4.51 18.08
N PRO A 44 3.15 -4.94 19.12
CA PRO A 44 1.71 -5.15 19.05
C PRO A 44 0.91 -3.85 18.84
N GLY A 45 1.52 -2.67 19.02
CA GLY A 45 0.94 -1.36 18.71
C GLY A 45 1.16 -0.91 17.27
N PHE A 46 1.81 -1.73 16.42
CA PHE A 46 2.05 -1.40 15.02
C PHE A 46 0.73 -1.29 14.23
N GLY A 47 0.56 -0.17 13.55
CA GLY A 47 -0.55 0.10 12.63
C GLY A 47 -0.12 0.01 11.18
N TYR A 48 -0.98 -0.59 10.35
CA TYR A 48 -0.78 -0.71 8.91
C TYR A 48 -2.05 -0.34 8.15
N ALA A 49 -1.88 0.37 7.03
CA ALA A 49 -2.94 0.58 6.04
C ALA A 49 -2.38 0.45 4.62
N ASN A 50 -3.11 -0.25 3.76
CA ASN A 50 -2.88 -0.29 2.33
C ASN A 50 -3.95 0.56 1.64
N LEU A 51 -3.55 1.66 1.00
CA LEU A 51 -4.46 2.57 0.31
C LEU A 51 -4.41 2.40 -1.21
N ALA A 52 -3.70 1.40 -1.70
CA ALA A 52 -3.52 1.18 -3.12
C ALA A 52 -4.83 0.79 -3.81
N ILE A 53 -5.02 1.30 -5.03
CA ILE A 53 -6.22 1.07 -5.83
C ILE A 53 -5.79 0.54 -7.19
N ARG A 54 -6.33 -0.63 -7.56
CA ARG A 54 -6.06 -1.29 -8.83
C ARG A 54 -6.15 -0.35 -10.02
N GLY A 55 -5.14 -0.44 -10.89
CA GLY A 55 -5.16 0.24 -12.18
C GLY A 55 -5.05 1.76 -12.11
N ARG A 56 -4.74 2.36 -10.94
CA ARG A 56 -4.46 3.80 -10.87
C ARG A 56 -3.14 4.16 -11.54
N LYS A 57 -3.13 5.32 -12.17
CA LYS A 57 -1.94 6.03 -12.67
C LYS A 57 -1.40 6.95 -11.59
N LEU A 58 -0.20 7.52 -11.79
CA LEU A 58 0.46 8.36 -10.80
C LEU A 58 -0.41 9.53 -10.32
N ASP A 59 -1.02 10.30 -11.23
CA ASP A 59 -1.84 11.47 -10.86
C ASP A 59 -3.01 11.09 -9.95
N ALA A 60 -3.73 10.00 -10.28
CA ALA A 60 -4.83 9.54 -9.45
C ALA A 60 -4.36 8.97 -8.08
N ILE A 61 -3.15 8.40 -8.01
CA ILE A 61 -2.55 8.00 -6.73
C ILE A 61 -2.26 9.23 -5.87
N LEU A 62 -1.72 10.29 -6.47
CA LEU A 62 -1.46 11.56 -5.78
C LEU A 62 -2.76 12.17 -5.25
N ASP A 63 -3.77 12.28 -6.09
CA ASP A 63 -5.05 12.94 -5.76
C ASP A 63 -5.89 12.15 -4.74
N GLU A 64 -5.90 10.82 -4.80
CA GLU A 64 -6.79 10.00 -3.97
C GLU A 64 -6.13 9.48 -2.69
N GLN A 65 -4.82 9.21 -2.71
CA GLN A 65 -4.18 8.42 -1.65
C GLN A 65 -3.29 9.25 -0.72
N VAL A 66 -2.69 10.35 -1.18
CA VAL A 66 -1.72 11.12 -0.37
C VAL A 66 -2.38 11.78 0.83
N ASP A 67 -3.48 12.51 0.64
CA ASP A 67 -4.17 13.16 1.76
C ASP A 67 -4.75 12.15 2.76
N ALA A 68 -5.27 11.03 2.26
CA ALA A 68 -5.72 9.92 3.09
C ALA A 68 -4.57 9.30 3.90
N ALA A 69 -3.40 9.15 3.29
CA ALA A 69 -2.20 8.67 3.99
C ALA A 69 -1.77 9.66 5.08
N LEU A 70 -1.68 10.95 4.77
CA LEU A 70 -1.29 11.98 5.72
C LEU A 70 -2.24 12.08 6.91
N ALA A 71 -3.54 11.85 6.71
CA ALA A 71 -4.53 11.81 7.79
C ALA A 71 -4.26 10.69 8.83
N LEU A 72 -3.63 9.58 8.41
CA LEU A 72 -3.17 8.50 9.30
C LEU A 72 -1.86 8.85 10.04
N ARG A 73 -1.25 9.98 9.67
CA ARG A 73 -0.01 10.55 10.23
C ARG A 73 1.21 9.61 10.16
N PRO A 74 1.42 8.79 9.12
CA PRO A 74 2.41 7.71 9.11
C PRO A 74 3.82 8.13 9.50
N ASP A 75 4.60 7.18 10.02
CA ASP A 75 6.05 7.32 10.20
C ASP A 75 6.85 6.48 9.19
N LEU A 76 6.17 5.62 8.42
CA LEU A 76 6.70 4.95 7.25
C LEU A 76 5.68 5.01 6.11
N VAL A 77 6.12 5.42 4.92
CA VAL A 77 5.32 5.37 3.70
C VAL A 77 6.10 4.65 2.62
N THR A 78 5.41 3.77 1.89
CA THR A 78 5.91 3.24 0.63
C THR A 78 4.99 3.67 -0.50
N ILE A 79 5.56 3.91 -1.68
CA ILE A 79 4.79 4.22 -2.88
C ILE A 79 5.39 3.46 -4.05
N TYR A 80 4.55 2.69 -4.75
CA TYR A 80 4.88 2.09 -6.02
C TYR A 80 3.82 2.52 -7.05
N ALA A 81 4.28 3.20 -8.10
CA ALA A 81 3.42 3.80 -9.11
C ALA A 81 4.18 3.92 -10.44
N GLY A 82 3.46 4.26 -11.52
CA GLY A 82 4.05 4.58 -12.83
C GLY A 82 4.03 3.44 -13.84
N ALA A 83 3.88 2.18 -13.42
CA ALA A 83 3.78 1.05 -14.35
C ALA A 83 2.55 1.21 -15.29
N ASN A 84 1.43 1.63 -14.72
CA ASN A 84 0.21 1.92 -15.46
C ASN A 84 0.34 3.10 -16.43
N ASP A 85 1.12 4.12 -16.08
CA ASP A 85 1.41 5.29 -16.91
C ASP A 85 2.24 4.89 -18.14
N ILE A 86 3.24 4.03 -17.95
CA ILE A 86 4.08 3.49 -19.03
C ILE A 86 3.26 2.58 -19.96
N LEU A 87 2.48 1.65 -19.38
CA LEU A 87 1.70 0.69 -20.16
C LEU A 87 0.49 1.34 -20.86
N ARG A 88 0.00 2.47 -20.35
CA ARG A 88 -1.17 3.19 -20.88
C ARG A 88 -0.89 4.70 -20.92
N PRO A 89 -0.08 5.17 -21.87
CA PRO A 89 0.39 6.56 -21.93
C PRO A 89 -0.67 7.59 -22.35
N ARG A 90 -1.91 7.14 -22.66
CA ARG A 90 -3.04 8.00 -23.05
C ARG A 90 -3.90 8.36 -21.88
#